data_AF-A0A9Q4BXQ9-F1
#
_entry.id   AF-A0A9Q4BXQ9-F1
#
_cell.length_a   1.000
_cell.length_b   1.000
_cell.length_c   1.000
_cell.angle_alpha   90.00
_cell.angle_beta   90.00
_cell.angle_gamma   90.00
#
_symmetry.space_group_name_H-M   'P 1'
#
loop_
_entity.id
_entity.type
_entity.pdbx_description
1 polymer ?
#
loop_
_entity_poly.entity_id
_entity_poly.type
_entity_poly.pdbx_seq_one_letter_code
_entity_poly.pdbx_strand_id
1 'polypeptide(L)'
;MTFSAAVKTFDYIEDGGVLRFSCKAKVSGKPTYAADPVQLSALTISSGTLYPTFAAGTYNYFATASASPITVTPTSAGATITVNGTAVTSGQASGNITLTTGAINEVIISVAKDAKTTTFYKILVGR
;
A
#
# COMPACT_ATOMS: atom_id res chain seq x y z
N MET A 1 -12.25 -0.50 13.19
CA MET A 1 -11.25 -0.36 14.26
C MET A 1 -11.99 -0.53 15.57
N THR A 2 -11.71 -1.59 16.34
CA THR A 2 -12.45 -1.93 17.56
C THR A 2 -11.45 -1.92 18.71
N PHE A 3 -11.80 -1.29 19.83
CA PHE A 3 -11.01 -1.36 21.05
C PHE A 3 -11.89 -1.88 22.19
N SER A 4 -11.28 -2.64 23.10
CA SER A 4 -11.92 -3.04 24.36
C SER A 4 -11.45 -2.10 25.45
N ALA A 5 -12.39 -1.57 26.23
CA ALA A 5 -12.09 -0.71 27.37
C ALA A 5 -12.83 -1.24 28.60
N ALA A 6 -12.18 -1.19 29.75
CA ALA A 6 -12.85 -1.43 31.02
C ALA A 6 -13.39 -0.10 31.55
N VAL A 7 -14.68 -0.06 31.89
CA VAL A 7 -15.28 1.04 32.65
C VAL A 7 -14.74 0.95 34.07
N LYS A 8 -13.97 1.94 34.50
CA LYS A 8 -13.35 1.94 35.83
C LYS A 8 -14.29 2.43 36.91
N THR A 9 -15.04 3.46 36.59
CA THR A 9 -16.11 3.99 37.43
C THR A 9 -17.28 4.32 36.53
N PHE A 10 -18.48 4.06 37.05
CA PHE A 10 -19.73 4.45 36.44
C PHE A 10 -20.53 5.16 37.52
N ASP A 11 -20.82 6.42 37.28
CA ASP A 11 -21.54 7.29 38.19
C ASP A 11 -22.78 7.82 37.47
N TYR A 12 -23.88 7.97 38.19
CA TYR A 12 -25.07 8.64 37.67
C TYR A 12 -25.57 9.68 38.68
N ILE A 13 -26.16 10.74 38.17
CA ILE A 13 -26.82 11.78 38.96
C ILE A 13 -28.17 12.08 38.32
N GLU A 14 -29.22 12.11 39.12
CA GLU A 14 -30.50 12.73 38.73
C GLU A 14 -30.52 14.17 39.18
N ASP A 15 -30.66 15.08 38.22
CA ASP A 15 -30.77 16.52 38.47
C ASP A 15 -32.02 17.04 37.75
N GLY A 16 -33.04 17.43 38.52
CA GLY A 16 -34.30 17.95 37.98
C GLY A 16 -35.03 16.99 37.03
N GLY A 17 -34.94 15.68 37.25
CA GLY A 17 -35.57 14.66 36.39
C GLY A 17 -34.75 14.26 35.15
N VAL A 18 -33.53 14.79 35.00
CA VAL A 18 -32.59 14.39 33.95
C VAL A 18 -31.55 13.44 34.55
N LEU A 19 -31.53 12.21 34.05
CA LEU A 19 -30.48 11.23 34.34
C LEU A 19 -29.22 11.59 33.56
N ARG A 20 -28.15 11.93 34.29
CA ARG A 20 -26.81 12.15 33.73
C ARG A 20 -25.92 11.00 34.12
N PHE A 21 -25.23 10.43 33.13
CA PHE A 21 -24.26 9.37 33.34
C PHE A 21 -22.86 9.91 33.10
N SER A 22 -21.92 9.53 33.96
CA SER A 22 -20.50 9.77 33.73
C SER A 22 -19.73 8.48 33.96
N CYS A 23 -18.71 8.24 33.12
CA CYS A 23 -17.83 7.11 33.34
C CYS A 23 -16.39 7.49 33.02
N LYS A 24 -15.45 6.86 33.73
CA LYS A 24 -14.02 6.91 33.37
C LYS A 24 -13.65 5.57 32.76
N ALA A 25 -13.42 5.56 31.45
CA ALA A 25 -12.89 4.39 30.77
C ALA A 25 -11.36 4.39 30.86
N LYS A 26 -10.75 3.28 31.29
CA LYS A 26 -9.32 3.04 31.06
C LYS A 26 -9.19 2.11 29.87
N VAL A 27 -8.72 2.65 28.76
CA VAL A 27 -8.29 1.83 27.63
C VAL A 27 -6.96 1.18 28.02
N SER A 28 -6.90 -0.15 27.98
CA SER A 28 -5.67 -0.92 28.18
C SER A 28 -5.25 -1.57 26.86
N GLY A 29 -3.97 -1.44 26.52
CA GLY A 29 -3.41 -1.89 25.25
C GLY A 29 -2.82 -0.71 24.47
N LYS A 30 -1.62 -0.90 23.90
CA LYS A 30 -1.04 0.07 22.97
C LYS A 30 -2.04 0.23 21.80
N PRO A 31 -2.45 1.44 21.41
CA PRO A 31 -3.15 1.62 20.15
C PRO A 31 -2.21 1.11 19.04
N THR A 32 -2.51 -0.07 18.51
CA THR A 32 -1.80 -0.61 17.36
C THR A 32 -2.50 -0.07 16.14
N TYR A 33 -1.85 0.88 15.47
CA TYR A 33 -2.21 1.22 14.10
C TYR A 33 -1.93 -0.05 13.26
N ALA A 34 -2.98 -0.74 12.83
CA ALA A 34 -2.84 -1.73 11.77
C ALA A 34 -2.35 -0.97 10.53
N ALA A 35 -1.27 -1.31 9.85
CA ALA A 35 -0.19 -2.25 10.04
C ALA A 35 0.95 -1.72 9.15
N ASP A 36 2.20 -2.18 9.30
CA ASP A 36 3.24 -1.83 8.32
C ASP A 36 2.73 -2.12 6.89
N PRO A 37 2.79 -1.11 5.99
CA PRO A 37 2.30 -1.25 4.62
C PRO A 37 3.06 -2.41 3.97
N VAL A 38 2.35 -3.21 3.16
CA VAL A 38 3.01 -4.33 2.49
C VAL A 38 3.77 -3.81 1.29
N GLN A 39 5.08 -4.03 1.32
CA GLN A 39 6.00 -3.51 0.32
C GLN A 39 6.39 -4.60 -0.68
N LEU A 40 6.91 -4.16 -1.82
CA LEU A 40 7.65 -5.05 -2.72
C LEU A 40 9.00 -5.41 -2.07
N SER A 41 9.43 -6.66 -2.25
CA SER A 41 10.78 -7.13 -1.93
C SER A 41 11.73 -7.01 -3.13
N ALA A 42 11.20 -6.98 -4.36
CA ALA A 42 11.97 -6.72 -5.57
C ALA A 42 11.07 -6.10 -6.66
N LEU A 43 11.68 -5.32 -7.55
CA LEU A 43 11.03 -4.79 -8.75
C LEU A 43 12.07 -4.68 -9.86
N THR A 44 11.79 -5.28 -11.02
CA THR A 44 12.61 -5.16 -12.22
C THR A 44 11.76 -4.79 -13.43
N ILE A 45 12.42 -4.21 -14.44
CA ILE A 45 11.84 -3.82 -15.72
C ILE A 45 12.58 -4.57 -16.84
N SER A 46 11.86 -5.02 -17.86
CA SER A 46 12.46 -5.82 -18.95
C SER A 46 13.41 -5.04 -19.87
N SER A 47 13.31 -3.70 -19.89
CA SER A 47 14.17 -2.80 -20.65
C SER A 47 14.41 -1.52 -19.86
N GLY A 48 15.67 -1.12 -19.75
CA GLY A 48 16.10 0.04 -18.96
C GLY A 48 16.55 -0.32 -17.55
N THR A 49 16.79 0.71 -16.75
CA THR A 49 17.19 0.57 -15.34
C THR A 49 16.34 1.53 -14.51
N LEU A 50 15.88 1.05 -13.35
CA LEU A 50 15.15 1.89 -12.40
C LEU A 50 16.11 2.87 -11.73
N TYR A 51 15.73 4.13 -11.72
CA TYR A 51 16.40 5.19 -10.99
C TYR A 51 15.41 5.85 -10.02
N PRO A 52 15.71 5.89 -8.70
CA PRO A 52 16.86 5.25 -8.04
C PRO A 52 16.81 3.71 -8.14
N THR A 53 17.92 3.04 -7.81
CA THR A 53 17.91 1.57 -7.69
C THR A 53 16.84 1.13 -6.72
N PHE A 54 16.18 0.00 -7.00
CA PHE A 54 15.03 -0.44 -6.21
C PHE A 54 15.34 -0.53 -4.72
N ALA A 55 14.49 0.08 -3.91
CA ALA A 55 14.44 -0.07 -2.46
C ALA A 55 12.98 -0.15 -2.01
N ALA A 56 12.67 -1.05 -1.07
CA ALA A 56 11.28 -1.32 -0.65
C ALA A 56 10.52 -0.06 -0.18
N GLY A 57 11.23 0.89 0.45
CA GLY A 57 10.68 2.17 0.91
C GLY A 57 10.62 3.28 -0.14
N THR A 58 11.05 3.04 -1.37
CA THR A 58 10.98 4.00 -2.47
C THR A 58 9.81 3.66 -3.39
N TYR A 59 8.90 4.63 -3.55
CA TYR A 59 7.62 4.44 -4.25
C TYR A 59 7.55 5.07 -5.63
N ASN A 60 8.51 5.92 -5.99
CA ASN A 60 8.55 6.60 -7.28
C ASN A 60 9.87 6.29 -7.97
N TYR A 61 9.80 5.84 -9.21
CA TYR A 61 10.94 5.49 -10.04
C TYR A 61 10.82 6.14 -11.41
N PHE A 62 11.97 6.38 -12.02
CA PHE A 62 12.11 6.69 -13.43
C PHE A 62 12.87 5.57 -14.14
N ALA A 63 12.52 5.29 -15.38
CA ALA A 63 13.29 4.43 -16.25
C ALA A 63 13.24 4.96 -17.69
N THR A 64 14.29 4.68 -18.46
CA THR A 64 14.29 4.90 -19.90
C THR A 64 14.34 3.55 -20.59
N ALA A 65 13.35 3.25 -21.40
CA ALA A 65 13.25 1.98 -22.11
C ALA A 65 13.72 2.14 -23.57
N SER A 66 14.57 1.23 -24.03
CA SER A 66 15.01 1.19 -25.43
C SER A 66 14.08 0.37 -26.32
N ALA A 67 13.21 -0.46 -25.72
CA ALA A 67 12.29 -1.35 -26.42
C ALA A 67 10.83 -1.10 -26.00
N SER A 68 9.90 -1.43 -26.88
CA SER A 68 8.46 -1.48 -26.60
C SER A 68 7.87 -2.71 -27.28
N PRO A 69 6.96 -3.46 -26.63
CA PRO A 69 6.47 -3.25 -25.27
C PRO A 69 7.48 -3.65 -24.20
N ILE A 70 7.27 -3.18 -22.97
CA ILE A 70 8.01 -3.61 -21.78
C ILE A 70 7.14 -4.50 -20.89
N THR A 71 7.77 -5.20 -19.95
CA THR A 71 7.10 -5.83 -18.81
C THR A 71 7.79 -5.42 -17.51
N VAL A 72 7.06 -5.51 -16.40
CA VAL A 72 7.61 -5.31 -15.06
C VAL A 72 7.42 -6.58 -14.24
N THR A 73 8.40 -6.89 -13.39
CA THR A 73 8.38 -8.07 -12.53
C THR A 73 8.43 -7.64 -11.06
N PRO A 74 7.26 -7.37 -10.45
CA PRO A 74 7.16 -7.06 -9.03
C PRO A 74 7.18 -8.35 -8.19
N THR A 75 7.82 -8.30 -7.03
CA THR A 75 7.84 -9.40 -6.05
C THR A 75 7.42 -8.88 -4.68
N SER A 76 6.52 -9.59 -4.01
CA SER A 76 6.13 -9.37 -2.61
C SER A 76 5.73 -10.69 -1.93
N ALA A 77 5.88 -10.76 -0.61
CA ALA A 77 5.59 -11.95 0.17
C ALA A 77 4.14 -11.98 0.69
N GLY A 78 3.33 -12.86 0.11
CA GLY A 78 1.94 -13.10 0.52
C GLY A 78 1.06 -11.86 0.35
N ALA A 79 1.24 -11.12 -0.75
CA ALA A 79 0.45 -9.96 -1.12
C ALA A 79 -0.17 -10.16 -2.49
N THR A 80 -1.31 -9.53 -2.73
CA THR A 80 -1.90 -9.41 -4.06
C THR A 80 -1.25 -8.23 -4.77
N ILE A 81 -0.70 -8.48 -5.96
CA ILE A 81 -0.05 -7.46 -6.78
C ILE A 81 -0.88 -7.23 -8.03
N THR A 82 -1.11 -5.97 -8.38
CA THR A 82 -1.64 -5.60 -9.70
C THR A 82 -0.71 -4.60 -10.38
N VAL A 83 -0.61 -4.70 -11.70
CA VAL A 83 0.13 -3.78 -12.57
C VAL A 83 -0.86 -3.17 -13.54
N ASN A 84 -1.02 -1.85 -13.49
CA ASN A 84 -2.05 -1.10 -14.24
C ASN A 84 -3.46 -1.71 -14.08
N GLY A 85 -3.78 -2.19 -12.88
CA GLY A 85 -5.06 -2.82 -12.54
C GLY A 85 -5.15 -4.32 -12.87
N THR A 86 -4.23 -4.89 -13.63
CA THR A 86 -4.21 -6.32 -13.97
C THR A 86 -3.46 -7.12 -12.92
N ALA A 87 -4.03 -8.21 -12.44
CA ALA A 87 -3.37 -9.08 -11.45
C ALA A 87 -2.08 -9.71 -12.01
N VAL A 88 -1.03 -9.72 -11.21
CA VAL A 88 0.27 -10.31 -11.54
C VAL A 88 0.73 -11.21 -10.40
N THR A 89 1.14 -12.43 -10.72
CA THR A 89 1.75 -13.34 -9.74
C THR A 89 3.08 -12.78 -9.26
N SER A 90 3.32 -12.78 -7.95
CA SER A 90 4.58 -12.35 -7.35
C SER A 90 5.78 -13.04 -8.01
N GLY A 91 6.77 -12.25 -8.45
CA GLY A 91 7.97 -12.74 -9.13
C GLY A 91 7.80 -13.08 -10.60
N GLN A 92 6.59 -12.93 -11.18
CA GLN A 92 6.35 -13.09 -12.60
C GLN A 92 6.24 -11.75 -13.32
N ALA A 93 6.62 -11.75 -14.60
CA ALA A 93 6.45 -10.59 -15.46
C ALA A 93 4.96 -10.27 -15.67
N SER A 94 4.64 -8.99 -15.71
CA SER A 94 3.34 -8.47 -16.11
C SER A 94 3.02 -8.80 -17.57
N GLY A 95 1.77 -8.54 -17.98
CA GLY A 95 1.45 -8.40 -19.40
C GLY A 95 2.25 -7.27 -20.07
N ASN A 96 2.23 -7.25 -21.40
CA ASN A 96 2.91 -6.24 -22.20
C ASN A 96 2.36 -4.84 -21.94
N ILE A 97 3.26 -3.89 -21.70
CA ILE A 97 2.96 -2.46 -21.55
C ILE A 97 3.55 -1.74 -22.77
N THR A 98 2.68 -1.28 -23.65
CA THR A 98 3.07 -0.52 -24.85
C THR A 98 3.50 0.89 -24.47
N LEU A 99 4.63 1.34 -25.02
CA LEU A 99 5.19 2.67 -24.76
C LEU A 99 5.05 3.58 -25.98
N THR A 100 4.56 4.79 -25.74
CA THR A 100 4.52 5.86 -26.74
C THR A 100 5.87 6.56 -26.81
N THR A 101 6.46 6.66 -28.01
CA THR A 101 7.73 7.36 -28.25
C THR A 101 7.59 8.85 -27.98
N GLY A 102 8.60 9.46 -27.35
CA GLY A 102 8.62 10.88 -27.03
C GLY A 102 7.69 11.27 -25.87
N ALA A 103 7.09 10.29 -25.19
CA ALA A 103 6.18 10.49 -24.07
C ALA A 103 6.68 9.79 -22.81
N ILE A 104 6.21 10.28 -21.66
CA ILE A 104 6.39 9.61 -20.37
C ILE A 104 5.16 8.73 -20.12
N ASN A 105 5.39 7.42 -20.03
CA ASN A 105 4.36 6.42 -19.80
C ASN A 105 4.36 6.06 -18.31
N GLU A 106 3.20 6.14 -17.65
CA GLU A 106 3.07 5.81 -16.23
C GLU A 106 2.68 4.34 -16.04
N VAL A 107 3.39 3.65 -15.17
CA VAL A 107 3.07 2.29 -14.72
C VAL A 107 2.81 2.31 -13.22
N ILE A 108 1.63 1.87 -12.81
CA ILE A 108 1.20 1.82 -11.42
C ILE A 108 1.14 0.36 -10.97
N ILE A 109 1.87 0.06 -9.90
CA ILE A 109 1.87 -1.25 -9.25
C ILE A 109 1.21 -1.09 -7.89
N SER A 110 0.12 -1.80 -7.66
CA SER A 110 -0.55 -1.83 -6.35
C SER A 110 -0.22 -3.13 -5.62
N VAL A 111 0.07 -3.00 -4.32
CA VAL A 111 0.39 -4.12 -3.43
C VAL A 111 -0.58 -4.07 -2.25
N ALA A 112 -1.48 -5.03 -2.19
CA ALA A 112 -2.50 -5.14 -1.15
C ALA A 112 -2.37 -6.46 -0.39
N LYS A 113 -2.66 -6.44 0.91
CA LYS A 113 -2.71 -7.64 1.75
C LYS A 113 -3.67 -7.44 2.92
N ASP A 114 -4.63 -8.34 3.04
CA ASP A 114 -5.57 -8.40 4.17
C ASP A 114 -6.15 -7.00 4.53
N ALA A 115 -6.26 -6.69 5.83
CA ALA A 115 -6.73 -5.42 6.35
C ALA A 115 -5.63 -4.33 6.43
N LYS A 116 -4.56 -4.43 5.63
CA LYS A 116 -3.46 -3.45 5.60
C LYS A 116 -3.70 -2.37 4.54
N THR A 117 -3.07 -1.21 4.71
CA THR A 117 -3.06 -0.15 3.70
C THR A 117 -2.36 -0.65 2.42
N THR A 118 -3.00 -0.42 1.26
CA THR A 118 -2.42 -0.70 -0.05
C THR A 118 -1.24 0.22 -0.33
N THR A 119 -0.13 -0.36 -0.77
CA THR A 119 1.07 0.37 -1.19
C THR A 119 1.05 0.55 -2.70
N PHE A 120 1.45 1.72 -3.19
CA PHE A 120 1.57 2.00 -4.62
C PHE A 120 3.03 2.28 -4.98
N TYR A 121 3.51 1.61 -6.03
CA TYR A 121 4.78 1.92 -6.67
C TYR A 121 4.49 2.47 -8.06
N LYS A 122 5.10 3.61 -8.38
CA LYS A 122 4.94 4.31 -9.65
C LYS A 122 6.26 4.29 -10.40
N ILE A 123 6.20 3.91 -11.67
CA ILE A 123 7.33 3.99 -12.59
C ILE A 123 6.94 4.92 -13.73
N LEU A 124 7.73 5.97 -13.93
CA LEU A 124 7.63 6.86 -15.07
C LEU A 124 8.66 6.42 -16.11
N VAL A 125 8.16 5.93 -17.24
CA VAL A 125 8.98 5.33 -18.30
C VAL A 125 9.03 6.26 -19.50
N GLY A 126 10.21 6.80 -19.79
CA GLY A 126 10.50 7.51 -21.03
C GLY A 126 10.92 6.55 -22.15
N ARG A 127 10.54 6.88 -23.39
CA ARG A 127 10.99 6.20 -24.62
C ARG A 127 11.35 7.20 -25.70
#